data_AF-A0A540L342-F1
#
_entry.id   AF-A0A540L342-F1
#
_cell.length_a   1.000
_cell.length_b   1.000
_cell.length_c   1.000
_cell.angle_alpha   90.00
_cell.angle_beta   90.00
_cell.angle_gamma   90.00
#
_symmetry.space_group_name_H-M   'P 1'
#
loop_
_entity.id
_entity.type
_entity.pdbx_description
1 polymer ?
#
loop_
_entity_poly.entity_id
_entity_poly.type
_entity_poly.pdbx_seq_one_letter_code
_entity_poly.pdbx_strand_id
1 'polypeptide(L)' 'MNVRPQGQPVVDNWDCFKNFLNIYEKYCGHLSAYGMKYTRAIANICNAGITTEKMVAASDQTCANKPNV' A
#
# COMPACT_ATOMS: atom_id res chain seq x y z
N MET A 1 -7.70 9.92 5.29
CA MET A 1 -7.71 8.45 5.38
C MET A 1 -9.14 8.02 5.67
N ASN A 2 -9.71 7.11 4.87
CA ASN A 2 -11.06 6.59 5.13
C ASN A 2 -10.98 5.48 6.17
N VAL A 3 -11.84 5.51 7.19
CA VAL A 3 -11.94 4.47 8.21
C VAL A 3 -13.25 3.75 7.99
N ARG A 4 -13.19 2.43 7.82
CA ARG A 4 -14.40 1.63 7.58
C ARG A 4 -15.28 1.56 8.83
N PRO A 5 -16.61 1.44 8.68
CA PRO A 5 -17.52 1.25 9.80
C PRO A 5 -17.12 0.09 10.70
N GLN A 6 -17.49 0.17 11.97
CA GLN A 6 -17.27 -0.90 12.92
C GLN A 6 -17.89 -2.22 12.43
N GLY A 7 -17.17 -3.33 12.62
CA GLY A 7 -17.59 -4.67 12.20
C GLY A 7 -17.23 -5.01 10.75
N GLN A 8 -16.77 -4.06 9.94
CA GLN A 8 -16.26 -4.36 8.60
C GLN A 8 -14.78 -4.78 8.61
N PRO A 9 -14.36 -5.67 7.70
CA PRO A 9 -12.95 -5.99 7.52
C PRO A 9 -12.18 -4.77 7.00
N VAL A 10 -10.88 -4.71 7.29
CA VAL A 10 -10.02 -3.59 6.84
C VAL A 10 -9.92 -3.54 5.31
N VAL A 11 -9.90 -4.71 4.65
CA VAL A 11 -9.86 -4.84 3.20
C VAL A 11 -10.86 -5.90 2.73
N ASP A 12 -11.45 -5.70 1.56
CA ASP A 12 -12.36 -6.67 0.93
C ASP A 12 -11.59 -7.80 0.20
N ASN A 13 -10.45 -7.47 -0.40
CA ASN A 13 -9.57 -8.41 -1.08
C ASN A 13 -8.17 -8.45 -0.43
N TRP A 14 -7.88 -9.53 0.30
CA TRP A 14 -6.61 -9.73 1.00
C TRP A 14 -5.42 -9.95 0.07
N ASP A 15 -5.63 -10.54 -1.11
CA ASP A 15 -4.55 -10.79 -2.07
C ASP A 15 -4.09 -9.49 -2.71
N CYS A 16 -5.03 -8.60 -3.04
CA CYS A 16 -4.71 -7.25 -3.51
C CYS A 16 -3.93 -6.44 -2.45
N PHE A 17 -4.32 -6.52 -1.17
CA PHE A 17 -3.58 -5.88 -0.08
C PHE A 17 -2.14 -6.39 0.04
N LYS A 18 -1.95 -7.72 0.07
CA LYS A 18 -0.62 -8.33 0.13
C LYS A 18 0.23 -7.98 -1.10
N ASN A 19 -0.36 -8.03 -2.29
CA ASN A 19 0.32 -7.65 -3.51
C ASN A 19 0.79 -6.19 -3.47
N PHE A 20 -0.03 -5.27 -2.96
CA PHE A 20 0.35 -3.86 -2.88
C PHE A 20 1.41 -3.59 -1.82
N LEU A 21 1.43 -4.35 -0.72
CA LEU A 21 2.55 -4.33 0.23
C LEU A 21 3.85 -4.80 -0.45
N ASN A 22 3.80 -5.89 -1.21
CA ASN A 22 4.97 -6.38 -1.96
C ASN A 22 5.48 -5.37 -2.99
N ILE A 23 4.57 -4.70 -3.70
CA ILE A 23 4.92 -3.61 -4.63
C ILE A 23 5.57 -2.46 -3.88
N TYR A 24 4.96 -2.01 -2.78
CA TYR A 24 5.56 -0.98 -1.94
C TYR A 24 6.98 -1.38 -1.51
N GLU A 25 7.18 -2.58 -0.97
CA GLU A 25 8.50 -2.99 -0.51
C GLU A 25 9.53 -3.11 -1.64
N LYS A 26 9.11 -3.58 -2.81
CA LYS A 26 9.97 -3.68 -4.00
C LYS A 26 10.45 -2.31 -4.49
N TYR A 27 9.57 -1.31 -4.54
CA TYR A 27 9.90 0.00 -5.12
C TYR A 27 10.36 1.01 -4.05
N CYS A 28 9.81 0.93 -2.85
CA CYS A 28 9.97 1.89 -1.76
C CYS A 28 10.77 1.34 -0.56
N GLY A 29 11.20 0.08 -0.59
CA GLY A 29 12.00 -0.52 0.48
C GLY A 29 11.14 -1.05 1.63
N HIS A 30 11.80 -1.75 2.55
CA HIS A 30 11.13 -2.56 3.59
C HIS A 30 10.17 -1.76 4.47
N LEU A 31 9.01 -2.36 4.75
CA LEU A 31 8.01 -1.78 5.64
C LEU A 31 8.34 -2.09 7.10
N SER A 32 9.07 -1.18 7.75
CA SER A 32 9.43 -1.31 9.17
C SER A 32 8.21 -1.35 10.10
N ALA A 33 8.41 -1.69 11.38
CA ALA A 33 7.35 -1.62 12.40
C ALA A 33 6.69 -0.23 12.47
N TYR A 34 7.45 0.84 12.21
CA TYR A 34 6.89 2.19 12.06
C TYR A 34 6.05 2.33 10.78
N GLY A 35 6.55 1.79 9.66
CA GLY A 35 5.85 1.79 8.37
C GLY A 35 4.50 1.07 8.41
N MET A 36 4.37 0.02 9.23
CA MET A 36 3.14 -0.76 9.40
C MET A 36 1.91 0.09 9.76
N LYS A 37 2.08 1.27 10.38
CA LYS A 37 0.96 2.18 10.67
C LYS A 37 0.27 2.73 9.41
N TYR A 38 0.95 2.71 8.26
CA TYR A 38 0.43 3.18 6.98
C TYR A 38 -0.25 2.09 6.15
N THR A 39 -0.25 0.84 6.61
CA THR A 39 -0.92 -0.29 5.92
C THR A 39 -2.39 -0.03 5.64
N ARG A 40 -3.09 0.71 6.52
CA ARG A 40 -4.49 1.12 6.28
C ARG A 40 -4.65 1.97 5.01
N ALA A 41 -3.66 2.80 4.67
CA ALA A 41 -3.69 3.56 3.43
C ALA A 41 -3.63 2.62 2.22
N ILE A 42 -2.74 1.63 2.26
CA ILE A 42 -2.62 0.60 1.21
C ILE A 42 -3.90 -0.24 1.08
N ALA A 43 -4.53 -0.62 2.20
CA ALA A 43 -5.82 -1.31 2.20
C ALA A 43 -6.92 -0.47 1.53
N ASN A 44 -6.96 0.85 1.79
CA ASN A 44 -7.93 1.74 1.16
C ASN A 44 -7.70 1.89 -0.35
N ILE A 45 -6.45 1.93 -0.81
CA ILE A 45 -6.10 1.93 -2.24
C ILE A 45 -6.63 0.65 -2.91
N CYS A 46 -6.49 -0.49 -2.22
CA CYS A 46 -7.04 -1.76 -2.69
C CYS A 46 -8.58 -1.74 -2.75
N ASN A 47 -9.26 -1.31 -1.69
CA ASN A 47 -10.73 -1.20 -1.66
C ASN A 47 -11.29 -0.21 -2.70
N ALA A 48 -10.49 0.76 -3.13
CA ALA A 48 -10.84 1.70 -4.20
C ALA A 48 -10.71 1.09 -5.61
N GLY A 49 -10.32 -0.18 -5.74
CA GLY A 49 -10.21 -0.86 -7.03
C GLY A 49 -9.06 -0.37 -7.91
N ILE A 50 -8.00 0.18 -7.30
CA ILE A 50 -6.79 0.56 -8.03
C ILE A 50 -6.13 -0.69 -8.60
N THR A 51 -5.58 -0.59 -9.81
CA THR A 51 -4.91 -1.71 -10.46
C THR A 51 -3.45 -1.80 -10.03
N THR A 52 -2.88 -3.00 -10.17
CA THR A 52 -1.47 -3.28 -9.90
C THR A 52 -0.53 -2.35 -10.67
N GLU A 53 -0.83 -2.10 -11.95
CA GLU A 53 -0.01 -1.27 -12.83
C GLU A 53 0.06 0.18 -12.34
N LYS A 54 -1.07 0.70 -11.84
CA LYS A 54 -1.11 2.05 -11.26
C LYS A 54 -0.34 2.12 -9.94
N MET A 55 -0.44 1.10 -9.09
CA MET A 55 0.34 1.03 -7.86
C MET A 55 1.85 0.98 -8.15
N VAL A 56 2.25 0.19 -9.16
CA VAL A 56 3.65 0.11 -9.63
C VAL A 56 4.12 1.47 -10.13
N ALA A 57 3.40 2.09 -11.06
CA ALA A 57 3.79 3.38 -11.64
C ALA A 57 3.91 4.48 -10.57
N ALA A 58 2.96 4.55 -9.64
CA ALA A 58 3.00 5.51 -8.53
C ALA A 58 4.18 5.26 -7.59
N SER A 59 4.46 3.99 -7.26
CA SER A 59 5.57 3.62 -6.38
C SER A 59 6.92 3.91 -7.03
N ASP A 60 7.07 3.59 -8.31
CA ASP A 60 8.27 3.87 -9.10
C ASP A 60 8.54 5.38 -9.17
N GLN A 61 7.55 6.16 -9.59
CA GLN A 61 7.68 7.62 -9.67
C GLN A 61 8.03 8.26 -8.32
N THR A 62 7.42 7.80 -7.23
CA THR A 62 7.61 8.38 -5.90
C THR A 62 8.96 7.99 -5.30
N CYS A 63 9.40 6.76 -5.52
CA CYS A 63 10.54 6.16 -4.84
C CYS A 63 11.80 6.04 -5.72
N ALA A 64 11.77 6.52 -6.96
CA ALA A 64 12.94 6.56 -7.86
C ALA A 64 14.09 7.43 -7.33
N ASN A 65 13.79 8.48 -6.54
CA ASN A 65 14.77 9.45 -6.05
C ASN A 65 15.07 9.31 -4.55
N LYS A 66 15.06 8.09 -3.99
CA LYS A 66 15.33 7.95 -2.55
C LYS A 66 16.70 8.55 -2.20
N PRO A 67 16.78 9.51 -1.27
CA PRO A 67 18.04 9.80 -0.63
C PRO A 67 18.47 8.55 0.13
N ASN A 68 19.76 8.20 0.04
CA ASN A 68 20.38 7.18 0.87
C ASN A 68 20.34 7.67 2.32
N VAL A 69 19.27 7.38 3.05
CA VAL A 69 19.15 7.60 4.49
C VAL A 69 19.43 6.29 5.19
#